data_AF-A0A101XIV1-F1
#
_entry.id   AF-A0A101XIV1-F1
#
_cell.length_a   1.000
_cell.length_b   1.000
_cell.length_c   1.000
_cell.angle_alpha   90.00
_cell.angle_beta   90.00
_cell.angle_gamma   90.00
#
_symmetry.space_group_name_H-M   'P 1'
#
loop_
_entity.id
_entity.type
_entity.pdbx_description
1 polymer ?
#
loop_
_entity_poly.entity_id
_entity_poly.type
_entity_poly.pdbx_seq_one_letter_code
_entity_poly.pdbx_strand_id
1 'polypeptide(L)'
;MYRRGVWPLVAAIILTLITVVAAILLYLWFSNYQYKAQSGAQSINLLPAAIITGATMYTNQSTTTVTAILENIGDANISIAQAIIMDQDGNTICSATPNNGLTEHSQANIITIKFTCNPLPNNQYEIKIITNNGLTLQALTQNNIANTTSTQTQHGKSVHGHKH
;
A
#
# COMPACT_ATOMS: atom_id res chain seq x y z
N MET A 1 18.94 -37.63 65.68
CA MET A 1 18.09 -36.44 65.48
C MET A 1 18.60 -35.67 64.26
N TYR A 2 17.96 -35.85 63.10
CA TYR A 2 18.41 -35.29 61.82
C TYR A 2 17.94 -33.83 61.70
N ARG A 3 18.90 -32.88 61.68
CA ARG A 3 18.63 -31.44 61.64
C ARG A 3 17.98 -31.06 60.30
N ARG A 4 16.65 -30.98 60.26
CA ARG A 4 15.84 -30.51 59.12
C ARG A 4 15.72 -28.98 59.06
N GLY A 5 16.83 -28.26 59.20
CA GLY A 5 16.83 -26.79 59.24
C GLY A 5 17.34 -26.09 57.99
N VAL A 6 18.20 -26.74 57.20
CA VAL A 6 18.96 -26.06 56.11
C VAL A 6 18.35 -26.29 54.72
N TRP A 7 17.64 -27.41 54.53
CA TRP A 7 16.93 -27.73 53.29
C TRP A 7 15.91 -26.66 52.82
N PRO A 8 15.09 -26.03 53.68
CA PRO A 8 14.16 -25.00 53.23
C PRO A 8 14.86 -23.72 52.75
N LEU A 9 16.01 -23.38 53.34
CA LEU A 9 16.78 -22.19 52.94
C LEU A 9 17.42 -22.38 51.55
N VAL A 10 18.02 -23.55 51.32
CA VAL A 10 18.63 -23.89 50.03
C VAL A 10 17.56 -23.94 48.94
N ALA A 11 16.39 -24.51 49.24
CA ALA A 11 15.26 -24.54 48.31
C ALA A 11 14.80 -23.13 47.92
N ALA A 12 14.72 -22.19 48.87
CA ALA A 12 14.33 -20.81 48.60
C ALA A 12 15.35 -20.05 47.71
N ILE A 13 16.64 -20.30 47.91
CA ILE A 13 17.70 -19.71 47.08
C ILE A 13 17.60 -20.25 45.65
N ILE A 14 17.43 -21.56 45.47
CA ILE A 14 17.27 -22.17 44.14
C ILE A 14 16.00 -21.65 43.46
N LEU A 15 14.89 -21.52 44.19
CA LEU A 15 13.63 -21.00 43.66
C LEU A 15 13.79 -19.55 43.16
N THR A 16 14.53 -18.72 43.90
CA THR A 16 14.81 -17.33 43.50
C THR A 16 15.71 -17.26 42.27
N LEU A 17 16.69 -18.15 42.15
CA LEU A 17 17.56 -18.19 40.96
C LEU A 17 16.77 -18.58 39.71
N ILE A 18 15.88 -19.58 39.82
CA ILE A 18 15.05 -20.01 38.69
C ILE A 18 14.09 -18.89 38.25
N THR A 19 13.48 -18.16 39.19
CA THR A 19 12.58 -17.04 38.82
C THR A 19 13.31 -15.91 38.14
N VAL A 20 14.52 -15.56 38.58
CA VAL A 20 15.35 -14.54 37.93
C VAL A 20 15.72 -14.96 36.51
N VAL A 21 16.14 -16.22 36.30
CA VAL A 21 16.46 -16.75 34.97
C VAL A 21 15.23 -16.76 34.05
N ALA A 22 14.07 -17.19 34.56
CA ALA A 22 12.83 -17.18 33.81
C ALA A 22 12.41 -15.75 33.41
N ALA A 23 12.56 -14.77 34.30
CA ALA A 23 12.27 -13.37 34.02
C ALA A 23 13.18 -12.80 32.91
N ILE A 24 14.47 -13.13 32.93
CA ILE A 24 15.43 -12.69 31.89
C ILE A 24 15.08 -13.32 30.53
N LEU A 25 14.77 -14.63 30.49
CA LEU A 25 14.35 -15.32 29.27
C LEU A 25 13.09 -14.70 28.68
N LEU A 26 12.09 -14.42 29.53
CA LEU A 26 10.84 -13.80 29.12
C LEU A 26 11.08 -12.38 28.57
N TYR A 27 11.96 -11.60 29.22
CA TYR A 27 12.36 -10.27 28.76
C TYR A 27 13.02 -10.31 27.38
N LEU A 28 13.95 -11.25 27.16
CA LEU A 28 14.59 -11.44 25.85
C LEU A 28 13.60 -11.90 24.78
N TRP A 29 12.63 -12.72 25.14
CA TRP A 29 11.58 -13.16 24.21
C TRP A 29 10.67 -12.01 23.81
N PHE A 30 10.17 -11.22 24.76
CA PHE A 30 9.32 -10.07 24.46
C PHE A 30 10.08 -8.96 23.74
N SER A 31 11.34 -8.70 24.08
CA SER A 31 12.18 -7.74 23.37
C SER A 31 12.32 -8.12 21.89
N ASN A 32 12.67 -9.38 21.60
CA ASN A 32 12.75 -9.89 20.23
C ASN A 32 11.39 -9.96 19.51
N TYR A 33 10.28 -10.13 20.25
CA TYR A 33 8.93 -10.08 19.69
C TYR A 33 8.53 -8.67 19.26
N GLN A 34 8.81 -7.65 20.09
CA GLN A 34 8.50 -6.25 19.76
C GLN A 34 9.31 -5.73 18.57
N TYR A 35 10.56 -6.18 18.40
CA TYR A 35 11.33 -5.89 17.19
C TYR A 35 10.70 -6.48 15.92
N LYS A 36 9.97 -7.60 16.01
CA LYS A 36 9.26 -8.21 14.87
C LYS A 36 7.85 -7.65 14.67
N ALA A 37 7.18 -7.24 15.75
CA ALA A 37 5.83 -6.70 15.69
C ALA A 37 5.80 -5.25 15.14
N GLN A 38 6.84 -4.45 15.38
CA GLN A 38 6.93 -3.09 14.83
C GLN A 38 7.51 -3.03 13.41
N SER A 39 8.11 -4.12 12.93
CA SER A 39 8.48 -4.27 11.52
C SER A 39 7.35 -4.84 10.65
N GLY A 40 6.15 -5.05 11.21
CA GLY A 40 4.94 -5.39 10.44
C GLY A 40 4.39 -4.25 9.56
N ALA A 41 4.97 -3.05 9.62
CA ALA A 41 4.65 -1.92 8.74
C ALA A 41 5.84 -1.48 7.85
N GLN A 42 6.89 -2.30 7.77
CA GLN A 42 7.95 -2.15 6.78
C GLN A 42 8.02 -3.47 6.05
N SER A 43 7.50 -3.47 4.82
CA SER A 43 7.72 -4.47 3.77
C SER A 43 8.80 -5.48 4.13
N ILE A 44 8.44 -6.77 4.22
CA ILE A 44 9.40 -7.86 4.17
C ILE A 44 10.41 -7.49 3.07
N ASN A 45 11.65 -7.28 3.46
CA ASN A 45 12.75 -6.82 2.61
C ASN A 45 13.18 -7.96 1.67
N LEU A 46 12.25 -8.43 0.83
CA LEU A 46 12.62 -8.93 -0.48
C LEU A 46 13.10 -7.69 -1.23
N LEU A 47 14.30 -7.73 -1.82
CA LEU A 47 14.78 -6.68 -2.73
C LEU A 47 13.58 -6.17 -3.56
N PRO A 48 13.26 -4.87 -3.52
CA PRO A 48 12.02 -4.39 -4.11
C PRO A 48 12.05 -4.71 -5.60
N ALA A 49 11.27 -5.69 -6.04
CA ALA A 49 11.27 -6.08 -7.45
C ALA A 49 10.64 -4.97 -8.31
N ALA A 50 9.80 -4.11 -7.72
CA ALA A 50 9.29 -2.93 -8.39
C ALA A 50 9.14 -1.74 -7.43
N ILE A 51 9.11 -0.53 -7.98
CA ILE A 51 8.90 0.73 -7.27
C ILE A 51 7.90 1.62 -8.01
N ILE A 52 7.21 2.51 -7.27
CA ILE A 52 6.36 3.56 -7.85
C ILE A 52 7.13 4.88 -7.75
N THR A 53 7.43 5.51 -8.88
CA THR A 53 8.15 6.79 -8.93
C THR A 53 7.23 8.00 -9.06
N GLY A 54 5.97 7.78 -9.45
CA GLY A 54 4.94 8.81 -9.44
C GLY A 54 3.54 8.22 -9.58
N ALA A 55 2.56 8.88 -9.00
CA ALA A 55 1.15 8.50 -9.15
C ALA A 55 0.28 9.75 -9.25
N THR A 56 -0.53 9.82 -10.30
CA THR A 56 -1.52 10.88 -10.49
C THR A 56 -2.90 10.25 -10.58
N MET A 57 -3.87 10.88 -9.92
CA MET A 57 -5.24 10.43 -9.95
C MET A 57 -6.14 11.50 -10.56
N TYR A 58 -7.10 11.03 -11.33
CA TYR A 58 -8.06 11.83 -12.05
C TYR A 58 -9.44 11.22 -11.93
N THR A 59 -10.45 12.03 -11.62
CA THR A 59 -11.82 11.56 -11.52
C THR A 59 -12.75 12.34 -12.46
N ASN A 60 -13.59 11.61 -13.18
CA ASN A 60 -14.64 12.15 -14.04
C ASN A 60 -15.96 11.43 -13.78
N GLN A 61 -16.96 12.15 -13.25
CA GLN A 61 -18.37 11.77 -13.00
C GLN A 61 -18.62 10.39 -12.35
N SER A 62 -18.21 9.29 -12.98
CA SER A 62 -18.38 7.89 -12.53
C SER A 62 -17.12 7.01 -12.70
N THR A 63 -15.99 7.59 -13.16
CA THR A 63 -14.75 6.87 -13.43
C THR A 63 -13.57 7.59 -12.81
N THR A 64 -12.73 6.84 -12.10
CA THR A 64 -11.46 7.32 -11.54
C THR A 64 -10.33 6.65 -12.30
N THR A 65 -9.49 7.43 -12.95
CA THR A 65 -8.29 6.96 -13.64
C THR A 65 -7.07 7.32 -12.81
N VAL A 66 -6.23 6.33 -12.57
CA VAL A 66 -4.94 6.49 -11.92
C VAL A 66 -3.87 6.21 -12.95
N THR A 67 -2.95 7.15 -13.13
CA THR A 67 -1.75 6.96 -13.92
C THR A 67 -0.57 6.89 -12.96
N ALA A 68 0.03 5.71 -12.87
CA ALA A 68 1.20 5.45 -12.05
C ALA A 68 2.41 5.17 -12.95
N ILE A 69 3.57 5.67 -12.53
CA ILE A 69 4.87 5.39 -13.15
C ILE A 69 5.54 4.34 -12.28
N LEU A 70 5.77 3.17 -12.85
CA LEU A 70 6.36 2.03 -12.17
C LEU A 70 7.69 1.66 -12.82
N GLU A 71 8.60 1.17 -12.00
CA GLU A 71 9.89 0.63 -12.45
C GLU A 71 10.02 -0.77 -11.87
N ASN A 72 10.40 -1.74 -12.71
CA ASN A 72 10.76 -3.08 -12.27
C ASN A 72 12.28 -3.15 -12.23
N ILE A 73 12.84 -3.20 -11.03
CA ILE A 73 14.29 -3.28 -10.82
C ILE A 73 14.74 -4.73 -10.57
N GLY A 74 13.81 -5.68 -10.54
CA GLY A 74 14.08 -7.10 -10.36
C GLY A 74 14.42 -7.83 -11.66
N ASP A 75 14.94 -9.04 -11.49
CA ASP A 75 15.37 -9.96 -12.56
C ASP A 75 14.23 -10.84 -13.11
N ALA A 76 12.97 -10.42 -12.94
CA ALA A 76 11.82 -11.20 -13.38
C ALA A 76 10.66 -10.29 -13.82
N ASN A 77 9.86 -10.78 -14.77
CA ASN A 77 8.64 -10.09 -15.19
C ASN A 77 7.59 -10.10 -14.08
N ILE A 78 6.94 -8.96 -13.88
CA ILE A 78 5.92 -8.74 -12.85
C ILE A 78 4.59 -8.45 -13.51
N SER A 79 3.52 -9.09 -13.06
CA SER A 79 2.15 -8.75 -13.49
C SER A 79 1.39 -8.12 -12.33
N ILE A 80 0.60 -7.09 -12.62
CA ILE A 80 -0.28 -6.47 -11.63
C ILE A 80 -1.53 -7.34 -11.52
N ALA A 81 -1.81 -7.84 -10.31
CA ALA A 81 -2.99 -8.66 -10.04
C ALA A 81 -4.18 -7.78 -9.62
N GLN A 82 -3.91 -6.77 -8.79
CA GLN A 82 -4.94 -5.91 -8.23
C GLN A 82 -4.39 -4.51 -7.96
N ALA A 83 -5.25 -3.51 -8.06
CA ALA A 83 -4.98 -2.16 -7.60
C ALA A 83 -6.15 -1.69 -6.73
N ILE A 84 -5.85 -0.94 -5.68
CA ILE A 84 -6.79 -0.51 -4.66
C ILE A 84 -6.54 0.96 -4.36
N ILE A 85 -7.62 1.74 -4.26
CA ILE A 85 -7.62 3.11 -3.75
C ILE A 85 -8.10 3.07 -2.31
N MET A 86 -7.35 3.67 -1.39
CA MET A 86 -7.63 3.75 0.03
C MET A 86 -7.74 5.21 0.49
N ASP A 87 -8.54 5.45 1.52
CA ASP A 87 -8.56 6.74 2.23
C ASP A 87 -7.35 6.89 3.17
N GLN A 88 -7.27 8.03 3.88
CA GLN A 88 -6.20 8.28 4.86
C GLN A 88 -6.29 7.40 6.11
N ASP A 89 -7.45 6.79 6.36
CA ASP A 89 -7.70 5.90 7.49
C ASP A 89 -7.40 4.42 7.12
N GLY A 90 -7.00 4.16 5.87
CA GLY A 90 -6.68 2.83 5.34
C GLY A 90 -7.89 2.03 4.86
N ASN A 91 -9.08 2.63 4.75
CA ASN A 91 -10.26 1.96 4.23
C ASN A 91 -10.22 1.87 2.71
N THR A 92 -10.59 0.70 2.19
CA THR A 92 -10.70 0.48 0.73
C THR A 92 -11.92 1.20 0.17
N ILE A 93 -11.68 2.11 -0.77
CA ILE A 93 -12.74 2.84 -1.49
C ILE A 93 -13.10 2.11 -2.78
N CYS A 94 -12.10 1.79 -3.59
CA CYS A 94 -12.27 1.20 -4.90
C CYS A 94 -11.18 0.17 -5.18
N SER A 95 -11.50 -0.84 -5.99
CA SER A 95 -10.52 -1.80 -6.50
C SER A 95 -10.67 -2.01 -7.99
N ALA A 96 -9.56 -2.27 -8.67
CA ALA A 96 -9.52 -2.67 -10.07
C ALA A 96 -8.55 -3.84 -10.23
N THR A 97 -8.77 -4.65 -11.26
CA THR A 97 -7.88 -5.74 -11.67
C THR A 97 -7.31 -5.41 -13.05
N PRO A 98 -6.28 -4.54 -13.11
CA PRO A 98 -5.68 -4.16 -14.38
C PRO A 98 -4.90 -5.33 -14.99
N ASN A 99 -4.96 -5.50 -16.30
CA ASN A 99 -4.16 -6.49 -17.01
C ASN A 99 -2.86 -5.85 -17.54
N ASN A 100 -2.01 -5.40 -16.62
CA ASN A 100 -0.75 -4.75 -16.93
C ASN A 100 0.43 -5.58 -16.42
N GLY A 101 1.53 -5.53 -17.15
CA GLY A 101 2.78 -6.19 -16.78
C GLY A 101 3.98 -5.27 -16.94
N LEU A 102 4.98 -5.50 -16.11
CA LEU A 102 6.29 -4.87 -16.16
C LEU A 102 7.30 -5.94 -16.57
N THR A 103 8.09 -5.66 -17.60
CA THR A 103 9.24 -6.50 -17.94
C THR A 103 10.36 -6.31 -16.92
N GLU A 104 11.21 -7.32 -16.75
CA GLU A 104 12.44 -7.22 -15.92
C GLU A 104 13.28 -5.98 -16.29
N HIS A 105 13.94 -5.39 -15.29
CA HIS A 105 14.79 -4.19 -15.42
C HIS A 105 14.18 -3.02 -16.23
N SER A 106 12.85 -2.85 -16.21
CA SER A 106 12.18 -1.74 -16.88
C SER A 106 12.14 -0.48 -16.02
N GLN A 107 12.41 0.67 -16.63
CA GLN A 107 12.38 1.98 -15.98
C GLN A 107 11.26 2.84 -16.57
N ALA A 108 10.70 3.73 -15.75
CA ALA A 108 9.68 4.71 -16.11
C ALA A 108 8.48 4.16 -16.91
N ASN A 109 8.01 2.95 -16.62
CA ASN A 109 6.88 2.36 -17.33
C ASN A 109 5.56 2.99 -16.85
N ILE A 110 4.83 3.63 -17.76
CA ILE A 110 3.59 4.34 -17.45
C ILE A 110 2.43 3.36 -17.52
N ILE A 111 1.79 3.11 -16.39
CA ILE A 111 0.63 2.24 -16.27
C ILE A 111 -0.59 3.09 -15.95
N THR A 112 -1.62 2.94 -16.78
CA THR A 112 -2.93 3.60 -16.56
C THR A 112 -3.93 2.57 -16.07
N ILE A 113 -4.41 2.75 -14.84
CA ILE A 113 -5.38 1.89 -14.18
C ILE A 113 -6.71 2.64 -14.12
N LYS A 114 -7.75 2.04 -14.69
CA LYS A 114 -9.11 2.59 -14.64
C LYS A 114 -9.91 1.91 -13.54
N PHE A 115 -10.50 2.71 -12.67
CA PHE A 115 -11.39 2.31 -11.60
C PHE A 115 -12.81 2.80 -11.92
N THR A 116 -13.78 1.93 -11.71
CA THR A 116 -15.20 2.27 -11.81
C THR A 116 -15.73 2.43 -10.39
N CYS A 117 -15.79 3.66 -9.91
CA CYS A 117 -16.36 3.97 -8.60
C CYS A 117 -16.89 5.40 -8.53
N ASN A 118 -17.57 5.71 -7.43
CA ASN A 118 -18.15 7.04 -7.20
C ASN A 118 -17.08 8.13 -7.29
N PRO A 119 -17.47 9.33 -7.75
CA PRO A 119 -16.53 10.42 -7.89
C PRO A 119 -15.93 10.77 -6.53
N LEU A 120 -14.60 10.67 -6.45
CA LEU A 120 -13.83 11.00 -5.27
C LEU A 120 -13.68 12.52 -5.14
N PRO A 121 -13.75 13.11 -3.94
CA PRO A 121 -13.42 14.51 -3.74
C PRO A 121 -11.92 14.77 -3.99
N ASN A 122 -11.54 16.05 -4.15
CA ASN A 122 -10.15 16.47 -4.24
C ASN A 122 -9.50 16.38 -2.86
N ASN A 123 -8.98 15.19 -2.54
CA ASN A 123 -8.28 14.89 -1.30
C ASN A 123 -7.04 14.03 -1.60
N GLN A 124 -6.23 13.80 -0.57
CA GLN A 124 -5.14 12.82 -0.62
C GLN A 124 -5.69 11.40 -0.44
N TYR A 125 -5.15 10.47 -1.22
CA TYR A 125 -5.49 9.05 -1.19
C TYR A 125 -4.22 8.22 -1.27
N GLU A 126 -4.31 6.99 -0.78
CA GLU A 126 -3.26 6.00 -0.93
C GLU A 126 -3.64 4.99 -2.02
N ILE A 127 -2.71 4.70 -2.91
CA ILE A 127 -2.89 3.67 -3.94
C ILE A 127 -2.00 2.50 -3.61
N LYS A 128 -2.65 1.34 -3.47
CA LYS A 128 -2.01 0.07 -3.24
C LYS A 128 -2.10 -0.79 -4.49
N ILE A 129 -0.96 -1.18 -5.03
CA ILE A 129 -0.83 -2.07 -6.17
C ILE A 129 -0.30 -3.42 -5.65
N ILE A 130 -1.01 -4.48 -5.98
CA ILE A 130 -0.67 -5.85 -5.60
C ILE A 130 -0.32 -6.61 -6.88
N THR A 131 0.87 -7.18 -6.91
CA THR A 131 1.37 -7.96 -8.03
C THR A 131 1.08 -9.45 -7.84
N ASN A 132 1.16 -10.22 -8.93
CA ASN A 132 0.88 -11.66 -8.94
C ASN A 132 1.80 -12.49 -8.03
N ASN A 133 3.01 -11.99 -7.77
CA ASN A 133 3.97 -12.56 -6.83
C ASN A 133 3.74 -12.12 -5.36
N GLY A 134 2.65 -11.40 -5.08
CA GLY A 134 2.26 -10.98 -3.72
C GLY A 134 2.99 -9.73 -3.19
N LEU A 135 3.81 -9.07 -4.03
CA LEU A 135 4.45 -7.81 -3.68
C LEU A 135 3.41 -6.69 -3.68
N THR A 136 3.43 -5.87 -2.63
CA THR A 136 2.51 -4.76 -2.43
C THR A 136 3.27 -3.45 -2.50
N LEU A 137 2.92 -2.61 -3.47
CA LEU A 137 3.47 -1.27 -3.64
C LEU A 137 2.44 -0.25 -3.20
N GLN A 138 2.88 0.80 -2.51
CA GLN A 138 2.00 1.84 -2.00
C GLN A 138 2.56 3.21 -2.33
N ALA A 139 1.70 4.12 -2.78
CA ALA A 139 2.06 5.51 -3.06
C ALA A 139 0.90 6.45 -2.73
N LEU A 140 1.24 7.63 -2.22
CA LEU A 140 0.28 8.71 -2.01
C LEU A 140 0.00 9.44 -3.32
N THR A 141 -1.25 9.82 -3.54
CA THR A 141 -1.68 10.63 -4.68
C THR A 141 -2.77 11.61 -4.28
N GLN A 142 -3.00 12.60 -5.12
CA GLN A 142 -4.10 13.57 -4.96
C GLN A 142 -5.02 13.49 -6.16
N ASN A 143 -6.32 13.57 -5.89
CA ASN A 143 -7.32 13.53 -6.94
C ASN A 143 -7.47 14.88 -7.65
N ASN A 144 -7.07 14.96 -8.92
CA ASN A 144 -7.38 16.11 -9.74
C ASN A 144 -8.75 15.92 -10.41
N ILE A 145 -9.75 16.66 -9.97
CA ILE A 145 -11.07 16.69 -10.61
C ILE A 145 -10.96 17.60 -11.84
N ALA A 146 -11.24 17.10 -13.05
CA ALA A 146 -11.53 18.04 -14.14
C ALA A 146 -12.87 18.69 -13.83
N ASN A 147 -12.83 19.99 -13.60
CA ASN A 147 -13.97 20.80 -13.96
C ASN A 147 -14.16 20.63 -15.46
N THR A 148 -15.12 19.80 -15.87
CA THR A 148 -15.65 19.85 -17.23
C THR A 148 -16.37 21.19 -17.33
N THR A 149 -15.62 22.26 -17.62
CA THR A 149 -16.21 23.48 -18.15
C THR A 149 -16.83 23.06 -19.46
N SER A 150 -18.14 22.84 -19.46
CA SER A 150 -18.88 22.66 -20.70
C SER A 150 -18.73 23.95 -21.49
N THR A 151 -17.81 23.99 -22.44
CA THR A 151 -17.99 24.84 -23.61
C THR A 151 -19.23 24.31 -24.30
N GLN A 152 -20.39 24.86 -23.93
CA GLN A 152 -21.56 24.81 -24.79
C GLN A 152 -21.11 25.38 -26.13
N THR A 153 -20.87 24.51 -27.09
CA THR A 153 -20.77 24.88 -28.50
C THR A 153 -22.13 25.49 -28.84
N GLN A 154 -22.22 26.82 -28.81
CA GLN A 154 -23.40 27.50 -29.32
C GLN A 154 -23.55 27.10 -30.79
N HIS A 155 -24.62 26.35 -31.05
CA HIS A 155 -25.03 25.92 -32.35
C HIS A 155 -25.45 27.17 -33.14
N GLY A 156 -24.48 27.81 -33.79
CA GLY A 156 -24.72 28.91 -34.73
C GLY A 156 -25.47 28.38 -35.94
N LYS A 157 -26.81 28.48 -35.92
CA LYS A 157 -27.62 28.51 -37.13
C LYS A 157 -27.22 29.76 -37.91
N SER A 158 -26.50 29.59 -39.01
CA SER A 158 -26.37 30.63 -40.04
C SER A 158 -27.08 30.16 -41.30
N VAL A 159 -28.09 30.95 -41.67
CA VAL A 159 -29.10 30.70 -42.68
C VAL A 159 -28.51 30.88 -44.08
N HIS A 160 -29.00 30.02 -44.97
CA HIS A 160 -28.75 29.95 -46.40
C HIS A 160 -29.10 31.27 -47.12
N GLY A 161 -28.38 31.58 -48.20
CA GLY A 161 -28.23 32.93 -48.75
C GLY A 161 -29.38 33.49 -49.60
N HIS A 162 -29.19 34.71 -50.09
CA HIS A 162 -29.61 35.09 -51.44
C HIS A 162 -28.83 36.30 -51.97
N LYS A 163 -28.30 36.14 -53.18
CA LYS A 163 -27.91 37.21 -54.09
C LYS A 163 -29.18 37.91 -54.56
N HIS A 164 -29.18 39.24 -54.64
CA HIS A 164 -29.45 40.06 -55.83
C HIS A 164 -29.44 41.54 -55.44
#